data_AF-A0A524N522-F1
#
_entry.id   AF-A0A524N522-F1
#
_cell.length_a   1.000
_cell.length_b   1.000
_cell.length_c   1.000
_cell.angle_alpha   90.00
_cell.angle_beta   90.00
_cell.angle_gamma   90.00
#
_symmetry.space_group_name_H-M   'P 1'
#
loop_
_entity.id
_entity.type
_entity.pdbx_description
1 polymer ?
#
loop_
_entity_poly.entity_id
_entity_poly.type
_entity_poly.pdbx_seq_one_letter_code
_entity_poly.pdbx_strand_id
1 'polypeptide(L)'
;MQPKIKPSELLGYLFIFVAAPALTFIAGSWLDRVFGLPVFPVFPLNLFTGFSVMVLGLNLGIRSTRQLYQTGGGLPWGEAAHEVETSRLVVDGVYAYSRNPMVLGYSLLPLGMGLMFQSIGMMLSLTPIVLLVNYIIVKKREEPRLIMRFGDEYKQYRSRTPFMFPDWAKLTRGYLAPYIRHHRDQLSHVLLAETSLIVTTLLVFQSPPEFMFPAQKNIFTLAFAVICVLGIIAGVAPKWCSLGERSERRGVDGVAGHHPDCGRFPGHTVVLDERVICAGCTGLVMGALFSLMGLASGIYLFDPVVGFWFGALLVGVGLAQHFIDLGSSWVHLSLNTLFVIGAWFMFEAIQLMNVSFWVSIYFLAVTVFWIYARIRASQWTHVGVCRGCDEDCMLRFQ
;
A
#
# COMPACT_ATOMS: atom_id res chain seq x y z
N MET A 1 -1.75 0.46 28.00
CA MET A 1 -0.60 1.39 28.11
C MET A 1 0.09 1.41 26.77
N GLN A 2 0.18 2.56 26.09
CA GLN A 2 0.96 2.63 24.86
C GLN A 2 2.45 2.48 25.20
N PRO A 3 3.19 1.58 24.52
CA PRO A 3 4.61 1.40 24.80
C PRO A 3 5.37 2.71 24.49
N LYS A 4 6.06 3.27 25.50
CA LYS A 4 6.89 4.46 25.33
C LYS A 4 8.18 4.05 24.62
N ILE A 5 8.38 4.51 23.39
CA ILE A 5 9.61 4.29 22.61
C ILE A 5 10.76 5.01 23.32
N LYS A 6 11.84 4.29 23.66
CA LYS A 6 13.02 4.89 24.29
C LYS A 6 13.84 5.66 23.23
N PRO A 7 14.53 6.76 23.58
CA PRO A 7 15.39 7.49 22.62
C PRO A 7 16.47 6.60 21.96
N SER A 8 16.97 5.59 22.68
CA SER A 8 17.92 4.60 22.14
C SER A 8 17.31 3.69 21.08
N GLU A 9 16.00 3.41 21.15
CA GLU A 9 15.27 2.64 20.14
C GLU A 9 15.01 3.51 18.90
N LEU A 10 14.76 4.80 19.09
CA LEU A 10 14.62 5.77 17.98
C LEU A 10 15.89 5.83 17.12
N LEU A 11 17.07 5.80 17.75
CA LEU A 11 18.36 5.74 17.06
C LEU A 11 18.50 4.46 16.22
N GLY A 12 18.06 3.32 16.75
CA GLY A 12 18.03 2.05 16.02
C GLY A 12 17.12 2.09 14.80
N TYR A 13 15.91 2.67 14.94
CA TYR A 13 15.00 2.87 13.81
C TYR A 13 15.59 3.81 12.76
N LEU A 14 16.19 4.93 13.17
CA LEU A 14 16.81 5.88 12.25
C LEU A 14 17.98 5.24 11.50
N PHE A 15 18.76 4.39 12.16
CA PHE A 15 19.79 3.61 11.50
C PHE A 15 19.21 2.64 10.46
N ILE A 16 18.22 1.83 10.83
CA ILE A 16 17.63 0.81 9.94
C ILE A 16 16.90 1.44 8.75
N PHE A 17 16.13 2.52 8.96
CA PHE A 17 15.26 3.09 7.94
C PHE A 17 15.88 4.25 7.15
N VAL A 18 16.98 4.84 7.63
CA VAL A 18 17.62 5.99 6.96
C VAL A 18 19.09 5.69 6.65
N ALA A 19 19.91 5.44 7.67
CA ALA A 19 21.35 5.32 7.48
C ALA A 19 21.75 4.07 6.67
N ALA A 20 21.17 2.91 6.98
CA ALA A 20 21.47 1.66 6.29
C ALA A 20 21.08 1.70 4.79
N PRO A 21 19.88 2.17 4.39
CA PRO A 21 19.54 2.39 2.98
C PRO A 21 20.51 3.35 2.28
N ALA A 22 20.90 4.46 2.92
CA ALA A 22 21.84 5.41 2.34
C ALA A 22 23.24 4.81 2.13
N LEU A 23 23.79 4.15 3.16
CA LEU A 23 25.10 3.49 3.09
C LEU A 23 25.13 2.40 2.02
N THR A 24 24.04 1.66 1.88
CA THR A 24 23.94 0.56 0.93
C THR A 24 23.72 1.03 -0.50
N PHE A 25 23.02 2.15 -0.71
CA PHE A 25 23.01 2.82 -2.00
C PHE A 25 24.40 3.29 -2.41
N ILE A 26 25.18 3.89 -1.49
CA ILE A 26 26.55 4.33 -1.76
C ILE A 26 27.44 3.14 -2.12
N ALA A 27 27.43 2.08 -1.31
CA ALA A 27 28.22 0.87 -1.54
C ALA A 27 27.80 0.14 -2.82
N GLY A 28 26.50 0.02 -3.07
CA GLY A 28 25.94 -0.58 -4.28
C GLY A 28 26.35 0.19 -5.54
N SER A 29 26.23 1.52 -5.52
CA SER A 29 26.66 2.39 -6.61
C SER A 29 28.17 2.29 -6.88
N TRP A 30 28.97 2.12 -5.83
CA TRP A 30 30.40 1.88 -5.97
C TRP A 30 30.67 0.53 -6.65
N LEU A 31 29.99 -0.53 -6.24
CA LEU A 31 30.08 -1.86 -6.88
C LEU A 31 29.67 -1.80 -8.36
N ASP A 32 28.57 -1.12 -8.68
CA ASP A 32 28.12 -0.98 -10.07
C ASP A 32 29.19 -0.33 -10.96
N ARG A 33 29.85 0.71 -10.46
CA ARG A 33 30.95 1.39 -11.17
C ARG A 33 32.18 0.51 -11.33
N VAL A 34 32.55 -0.22 -10.28
CA VAL A 34 33.74 -1.09 -10.29
C VAL A 34 33.56 -2.28 -11.23
N PHE A 35 32.37 -2.89 -11.25
CA PHE A 35 32.07 -4.07 -12.05
C PHE A 35 31.44 -3.76 -13.41
N GLY A 36 31.17 -2.49 -13.73
CA GLY A 36 30.55 -2.08 -14.98
C GLY A 36 29.14 -2.65 -15.16
N LEU A 37 28.37 -2.75 -14.08
CA LEU A 37 27.04 -3.36 -14.11
C LEU A 37 26.03 -2.45 -14.84
N PRO A 38 25.09 -3.02 -15.61
CA PRO A 38 24.12 -2.22 -16.35
C PRO A 38 23.06 -1.60 -15.43
N VAL A 39 22.50 -0.48 -15.88
CA VAL A 39 21.32 0.13 -15.25
C VAL A 39 20.11 -0.77 -15.50
N PHE A 40 19.56 -1.37 -14.44
CA PHE A 40 18.43 -2.29 -14.55
C PHE A 40 17.55 -2.25 -13.29
N PRO A 41 16.22 -2.29 -13.43
CA PRO A 41 15.43 -2.21 -14.67
C PRO A 41 15.50 -0.84 -15.33
N VAL A 42 15.01 -0.71 -16.57
CA VAL A 42 14.94 0.61 -17.25
C VAL A 42 13.95 1.54 -16.56
N PHE A 43 14.23 2.84 -16.62
CA PHE A 43 13.30 3.84 -16.12
C PHE A 43 12.11 4.00 -17.09
N PRO A 44 10.86 4.04 -16.61
CA PRO A 44 10.42 4.08 -15.21
C PRO A 44 10.00 2.74 -14.60
N LEU A 45 10.15 1.62 -15.32
CA LEU A 45 9.72 0.30 -14.85
C LEU A 45 10.39 -0.09 -13.53
N ASN A 46 11.62 0.35 -13.31
CA ASN A 46 12.36 0.20 -12.05
C ASN A 46 11.57 0.66 -10.82
N LEU A 47 10.86 1.79 -10.92
CA LEU A 47 10.09 2.35 -9.81
C LEU A 47 8.89 1.47 -9.49
N PHE A 48 8.15 1.02 -10.51
CA PHE A 48 6.97 0.18 -10.32
C PHE A 48 7.32 -1.21 -9.81
N THR A 49 8.32 -1.86 -10.42
CA THR A 49 8.74 -3.21 -9.99
C THR A 49 9.35 -3.16 -8.59
N GLY A 50 10.21 -2.19 -8.32
CA GLY A 50 10.84 -2.01 -7.01
C GLY A 50 9.83 -1.67 -5.91
N PHE A 51 8.90 -0.73 -6.16
CA PHE A 51 7.82 -0.40 -5.22
C PHE A 51 6.92 -1.61 -4.95
N SER A 52 6.54 -2.37 -5.98
CA SER A 52 5.72 -3.58 -5.83
C SER A 52 6.41 -4.64 -4.96
N VAL A 53 7.70 -4.87 -5.17
CA VAL A 53 8.52 -5.79 -4.37
C VAL A 53 8.61 -5.31 -2.91
N MET A 54 8.78 -4.01 -2.71
CA MET A 54 8.86 -3.41 -1.37
C MET A 54 7.53 -3.52 -0.60
N VAL A 55 6.40 -3.22 -1.27
CA VAL A 55 5.05 -3.39 -0.71
C VAL A 55 4.77 -4.85 -0.37
N LEU A 56 5.15 -5.80 -1.23
CA LEU A 56 5.04 -7.23 -0.94
C LEU A 56 5.84 -7.63 0.30
N GLY A 57 7.09 -7.17 0.40
CA GLY A 57 7.96 -7.41 1.55
C GLY A 57 7.39 -6.86 2.85
N LEU A 58 6.92 -5.61 2.82
CA LEU A 58 6.29 -4.94 3.95
C LEU A 58 5.00 -5.66 4.36
N ASN A 59 4.16 -6.06 3.40
CA ASN A 59 2.93 -6.78 3.66
C ASN A 59 3.18 -8.11 4.37
N LEU A 60 4.16 -8.88 3.87
CA LEU A 60 4.53 -10.15 4.46
C LEU A 60 5.07 -9.96 5.89
N GLY A 61 5.88 -8.92 6.11
CA GLY A 61 6.35 -8.53 7.44
C GLY A 61 5.20 -8.19 8.39
N ILE A 62 4.30 -7.27 8.00
CA ILE A 62 3.16 -6.84 8.83
C ILE A 62 2.25 -8.02 9.18
N ARG A 63 1.88 -8.85 8.19
CA ARG A 63 1.01 -10.01 8.42
C ARG A 63 1.65 -11.04 9.36
N SER A 64 2.94 -11.30 9.18
CA SER A 64 3.69 -12.21 10.05
C SER A 64 3.75 -11.69 11.48
N THR A 65 4.06 -10.41 11.68
CA THR A 65 4.07 -9.76 13.01
C THR A 65 2.69 -9.83 13.67
N ARG A 66 1.64 -9.48 12.94
CA ARG A 66 0.28 -9.47 13.46
C ARG A 66 -0.15 -10.88 13.89
N GLN A 67 0.20 -11.89 13.12
CA GLN A 67 -0.13 -13.28 13.44
C GLN A 67 0.62 -13.79 14.69
N LEU A 68 1.92 -13.46 14.83
CA LEU A 68 2.67 -13.76 16.06
C LEU A 68 2.06 -13.07 17.28
N TYR A 69 1.64 -11.82 17.13
CA TYR A 69 1.03 -11.06 18.21
C TYR A 69 -0.34 -11.63 18.60
N GLN A 70 -1.23 -11.84 17.64
CA GLN A 70 -2.60 -12.27 17.89
C GLN A 70 -2.70 -13.73 18.36
N THR A 71 -1.88 -14.62 17.80
CA THR A 71 -1.96 -16.08 18.07
C THR A 71 -0.94 -16.52 19.10
N GLY A 72 0.26 -15.95 19.03
CA GLY A 72 1.38 -16.31 19.91
C GLY A 72 1.54 -15.40 21.12
N GLY A 73 0.94 -14.20 21.14
CA GLY A 73 1.13 -13.22 22.23
C GLY A 73 2.54 -12.61 22.29
N GLY A 74 3.34 -12.76 21.23
CA GLY A 74 4.73 -12.29 21.17
C GLY A 74 5.03 -11.47 19.92
N LEU A 75 6.24 -10.94 19.83
CA LEU A 75 6.74 -10.17 18.69
C LEU A 75 7.81 -10.95 17.92
N PRO A 76 8.19 -10.51 16.72
CA PRO A 76 9.12 -11.26 15.86
C PRO A 76 10.52 -11.41 16.45
N TRP A 77 10.92 -10.47 17.31
CA TRP A 77 12.17 -10.49 18.05
C TRP A 77 12.07 -11.21 19.39
N GLY A 78 10.94 -11.86 19.70
CA GLY A 78 10.72 -12.57 20.97
C GLY A 78 11.75 -13.65 21.22
N GLU A 79 12.16 -14.33 20.16
CA GLU A 79 13.23 -15.33 20.23
C GLU A 79 14.61 -14.70 20.44
N ALA A 80 14.78 -13.39 20.23
CA ALA A 80 16.02 -12.65 20.48
C ALA A 80 16.01 -11.94 21.85
N ALA A 81 14.85 -11.53 22.35
CA ALA A 81 14.65 -10.86 23.64
C ALA A 81 13.51 -11.51 24.44
N HIS A 82 13.85 -12.04 25.62
CA HIS A 82 12.93 -12.78 26.50
C HIS A 82 11.63 -12.04 26.82
N GLU A 83 11.65 -10.71 26.80
CA GLU A 83 10.51 -9.85 27.16
C GLU A 83 9.36 -9.89 26.14
N VAL A 84 9.58 -10.38 24.91
CA VAL A 84 8.58 -10.37 23.83
C VAL A 84 8.37 -11.73 23.18
N GLU A 85 8.74 -12.81 23.88
CA GLU A 85 8.57 -14.20 23.45
C GLU A 85 7.11 -14.61 23.22
N THR A 86 6.88 -15.50 22.24
CA THR A 86 5.54 -16.07 22.01
C THR A 86 5.19 -17.12 23.05
N SER A 87 4.06 -16.97 23.74
CA SER A 87 3.55 -17.96 24.70
C SER A 87 3.12 -19.29 24.06
N ARG A 88 2.80 -19.29 22.76
CA ARG A 88 2.32 -20.46 22.00
C ARG A 88 3.05 -20.57 20.67
N LEU A 89 3.22 -21.81 20.18
CA LEU A 89 3.80 -22.05 18.88
C LEU A 89 2.78 -21.70 17.77
N VAL A 90 3.14 -20.75 16.92
CA VAL A 90 2.28 -20.28 15.81
C VAL A 90 2.61 -21.07 14.55
N VAL A 91 1.63 -21.83 14.05
CA VAL A 91 1.79 -22.73 12.89
C VAL A 91 0.72 -22.53 11.81
N ASP A 92 -0.14 -21.52 11.97
CA ASP A 92 -1.27 -21.22 11.09
C ASP A 92 -1.01 -19.96 10.23
N GLY A 93 -1.98 -19.59 9.40
CA GLY A 93 -1.91 -18.46 8.44
C GLY A 93 -0.61 -18.42 7.63
N VAL A 94 0.16 -17.33 7.69
CA VAL A 94 1.41 -17.22 6.91
C VAL A 94 2.48 -18.24 7.35
N TYR A 95 2.45 -18.63 8.63
CA TYR A 95 3.36 -19.64 9.19
C TYR A 95 3.03 -21.07 8.77
N ALA A 96 1.81 -21.32 8.25
CA ALA A 96 1.44 -22.61 7.70
C ALA A 96 2.20 -22.96 6.39
N TYR A 97 2.75 -21.95 5.71
CA TYR A 97 3.40 -22.09 4.40
C TYR A 97 4.91 -21.93 4.47
N SER A 98 5.41 -21.13 5.41
CA SER A 98 6.84 -20.87 5.64
C SER A 98 7.09 -20.71 7.14
N ARG A 99 8.22 -21.22 7.65
CA ARG A 99 8.56 -21.04 9.07
C ARG A 99 9.04 -19.64 9.40
N ASN A 100 9.64 -18.95 8.43
CA ASN A 100 10.21 -17.62 8.60
C ASN A 100 9.76 -16.68 7.46
N PRO A 101 8.45 -16.45 7.28
CA PRO A 101 7.92 -15.57 6.24
C PRO A 101 8.43 -14.14 6.39
N MET A 102 8.70 -13.71 7.62
CA MET A 102 9.23 -12.38 7.89
C MET A 102 10.65 -12.18 7.37
N VAL A 103 11.50 -13.20 7.42
CA VAL A 103 12.86 -13.13 6.86
C VAL A 103 12.80 -12.90 5.35
N LEU A 104 11.84 -13.53 4.67
CA LEU A 104 11.56 -13.24 3.27
C LEU A 104 11.09 -11.80 3.09
N GLY A 105 10.14 -11.34 3.92
CA GLY A 105 9.64 -9.95 3.89
C GLY A 105 10.75 -8.90 4.03
N TYR A 106 11.64 -9.07 5.02
CA TYR A 106 12.79 -8.21 5.25
C TYR A 106 13.82 -8.26 4.12
N SER A 107 13.98 -9.40 3.46
CA SER A 107 14.88 -9.53 2.30
C SER A 107 14.31 -8.89 1.03
N LEU A 108 12.98 -8.80 0.90
CA LEU A 108 12.35 -8.14 -0.24
C LEU A 108 12.46 -6.61 -0.17
N LEU A 109 12.57 -6.01 1.02
CA LEU A 109 12.76 -4.56 1.17
C LEU A 109 14.03 -4.03 0.46
N PRO A 110 15.25 -4.52 0.76
CA PRO A 110 16.46 -4.07 0.08
C PRO A 110 16.49 -4.46 -1.41
N LEU A 111 15.86 -5.59 -1.78
CA LEU A 111 15.71 -5.97 -3.19
C LEU A 111 14.86 -4.95 -3.95
N GLY A 112 13.72 -4.55 -3.38
CA GLY A 112 12.85 -3.51 -3.92
C GLY A 112 13.57 -2.17 -4.06
N MET A 113 14.34 -1.76 -3.04
CA MET A 113 15.16 -0.54 -3.11
C MET A 113 16.21 -0.61 -4.22
N GLY A 114 16.95 -1.71 -4.34
CA GLY A 114 17.94 -1.87 -5.40
C GLY A 114 17.31 -1.77 -6.79
N LEU A 115 16.14 -2.40 -7.00
CA LEU A 115 15.34 -2.25 -8.22
C LEU A 115 14.97 -0.78 -8.47
N MET A 116 14.42 -0.06 -7.47
CA MET A 116 14.04 1.35 -7.60
C MET A 116 15.24 2.24 -7.96
N PHE A 117 16.39 2.02 -7.33
CA PHE A 117 17.61 2.78 -7.56
C PHE A 117 18.42 2.31 -8.78
N GLN A 118 17.92 1.31 -9.52
CA GLN A 118 18.56 0.72 -10.70
C GLN A 118 20.00 0.22 -10.44
N SER A 119 20.26 -0.21 -9.20
CA SER A 119 21.59 -0.62 -8.72
C SER A 119 21.63 -2.12 -8.49
N ILE A 120 22.21 -2.86 -9.42
CA ILE A 120 22.41 -4.31 -9.30
C ILE A 120 23.33 -4.60 -8.11
N GLY A 121 24.37 -3.78 -7.92
CA GLY A 121 25.29 -3.84 -6.81
C GLY A 121 24.57 -3.72 -5.48
N MET A 122 23.60 -2.81 -5.34
CA MET A 122 22.76 -2.71 -4.14
C MET A 122 21.88 -3.96 -3.97
N MET A 123 21.24 -4.44 -5.04
CA MET A 123 20.41 -5.66 -5.01
C MET A 123 21.20 -6.87 -4.53
N LEU A 124 22.40 -7.08 -5.08
CA LEU A 124 23.23 -8.28 -4.87
C LEU A 124 24.17 -8.18 -3.68
N SER A 125 24.46 -6.99 -3.16
CA SER A 125 25.23 -6.85 -1.92
C SER A 125 24.33 -6.94 -0.70
N LEU A 126 23.30 -6.10 -0.61
CA LEU A 126 22.51 -5.96 0.62
C LEU A 126 21.54 -7.12 0.82
N THR A 127 20.81 -7.54 -0.23
CA THR A 127 19.80 -8.59 -0.09
C THR A 127 20.38 -9.90 0.44
N PRO A 128 21.50 -10.42 -0.12
CA PRO A 128 22.11 -11.64 0.41
C PRO A 128 22.70 -11.46 1.80
N ILE A 129 23.23 -10.28 2.15
CA ILE A 129 23.73 -10.00 3.51
C ILE A 129 22.57 -10.03 4.52
N VAL A 130 21.47 -9.33 4.26
CA VAL A 130 20.28 -9.33 5.12
C VAL A 130 19.74 -10.75 5.27
N LEU A 131 19.64 -11.49 4.17
CA LEU A 131 19.22 -12.88 4.15
C LEU A 131 20.14 -13.77 5.01
N LEU A 132 21.45 -13.65 4.84
CA LEU A 132 22.46 -14.46 5.52
C LEU A 132 22.47 -14.18 7.02
N VAL A 133 22.44 -12.90 7.42
CA VAL A 133 22.41 -12.50 8.83
C VAL A 133 21.16 -13.06 9.51
N ASN A 134 19.98 -12.86 8.91
CA ASN A 134 18.74 -13.41 9.45
C ASN A 134 18.77 -14.95 9.49
N TYR A 135 19.26 -15.60 8.44
CA TYR A 135 19.42 -17.06 8.41
C TYR A 135 20.28 -17.55 9.58
N ILE A 136 21.43 -16.91 9.83
CA ILE A 136 22.33 -17.26 10.93
C ILE A 136 21.65 -17.06 12.29
N ILE A 137 20.97 -15.92 12.49
CA ILE A 137 20.25 -15.61 13.74
C ILE A 137 19.20 -16.68 14.01
N VAL A 138 18.34 -16.96 13.03
CA VAL A 138 17.26 -17.96 13.17
C VAL A 138 17.85 -19.33 13.47
N LYS A 139 18.85 -19.78 12.69
CA LYS A 139 19.43 -21.12 12.85
C LYS A 139 20.21 -21.32 14.13
N LYS A 140 20.96 -20.30 14.58
CA LYS A 140 21.86 -20.43 15.74
C LYS A 140 21.22 -20.01 17.06
N ARG A 141 20.16 -19.19 17.05
CA ARG A 141 19.51 -18.70 18.26
C ARG A 141 18.05 -19.11 18.35
N GLU A 142 17.25 -18.81 17.33
CA GLU A 142 15.79 -18.99 17.41
C GLU A 142 15.38 -20.47 17.34
N GLU A 143 15.82 -21.25 16.35
CA GLU A 143 15.42 -22.67 16.26
C GLU A 143 15.81 -23.48 17.51
N PRO A 144 17.02 -23.32 18.11
CA PRO A 144 17.35 -23.97 19.38
C PRO A 144 16.44 -23.56 20.54
N ARG A 145 16.08 -22.27 20.65
CA ARG A 145 15.16 -21.77 21.69
C ARG A 145 13.76 -22.30 21.50
N LEU A 146 13.24 -22.33 20.26
CA LEU A 146 11.97 -22.96 19.92
C LEU A 146 11.95 -24.46 20.28
N ILE A 147 13.05 -25.19 20.05
CA ILE A 147 13.17 -26.60 20.46
C ILE A 147 13.15 -26.74 21.98
N MET A 148 13.87 -25.87 22.72
CA MET A 148 13.87 -25.90 24.19
C MET A 148 12.49 -25.61 24.78
N ARG A 149 11.70 -24.72 24.14
CA ARG A 149 10.40 -24.26 24.64
C ARG A 149 9.25 -25.18 24.25
N PHE A 150 9.22 -25.63 23.00
CA PHE A 150 8.08 -26.37 22.43
C PHE A 150 8.39 -27.83 22.07
N GLY A 151 9.64 -28.27 22.25
CA GLY A 151 10.02 -29.67 22.12
C GLY A 151 9.63 -30.31 20.79
N ASP A 152 8.87 -31.42 20.88
CA ASP A 152 8.50 -32.23 19.71
C ASP A 152 7.46 -31.56 18.81
N GLU A 153 6.62 -30.66 19.33
CA GLU A 153 5.66 -29.90 18.52
C GLU A 153 6.39 -29.07 17.46
N TYR A 154 7.47 -28.39 17.87
CA TYR A 154 8.31 -27.63 16.95
C TYR A 154 9.04 -28.53 15.96
N LYS A 155 9.52 -29.71 16.38
CA LYS A 155 10.18 -30.66 15.47
C LYS A 155 9.24 -31.16 14.39
N GLN A 156 8.00 -31.48 14.74
CA GLN A 156 6.96 -31.88 13.78
C GLN A 156 6.58 -30.73 12.83
N TYR A 157 6.47 -29.51 13.36
CA TYR A 157 6.26 -28.33 12.52
C TYR A 157 7.44 -28.08 11.56
N ARG A 158 8.67 -28.25 12.02
CA ARG A 158 9.89 -28.11 11.23
C ARG A 158 10.01 -29.14 10.11
N SER A 159 9.53 -30.37 10.30
CA SER A 159 9.60 -31.41 9.27
C SER A 159 8.60 -31.20 8.14
N ARG A 160 7.44 -30.57 8.42
CA ARG A 160 6.35 -30.36 7.44
C ARG A 160 6.33 -28.99 6.77
N THR A 161 7.08 -28.01 7.29
CA THR A 161 7.05 -26.63 6.79
C THR A 161 8.45 -26.16 6.39
N PRO A 162 8.63 -25.61 5.17
CA PRO A 162 9.94 -25.15 4.69
C PRO A 162 10.45 -23.95 5.49
N PHE A 163 11.76 -23.71 5.45
CA PHE A 163 12.40 -22.68 6.26
C PHE A 163 11.96 -21.25 5.92
N MET A 164 11.98 -20.86 4.64
CA MET A 164 11.73 -19.47 4.22
C MET A 164 10.86 -19.37 2.97
N PHE A 165 11.23 -20.03 1.87
CA PHE A 165 10.39 -20.04 0.68
C PHE A 165 9.15 -20.90 0.95
N PRO A 166 7.94 -20.40 0.64
CA PRO A 166 6.73 -21.13 0.95
C PRO A 166 6.63 -22.41 0.13
N ASP A 167 5.90 -23.39 0.65
CA ASP A 167 5.41 -24.48 -0.19
C ASP A 167 4.42 -23.90 -1.21
N TRP A 168 4.90 -23.66 -2.44
CA TRP A 168 4.12 -23.03 -3.50
C TRP A 168 2.87 -23.82 -3.85
N ALA A 169 2.91 -25.16 -3.80
CA ALA A 169 1.74 -25.99 -4.11
C ALA A 169 0.67 -25.84 -3.03
N LYS A 170 1.07 -25.83 -1.76
CA LYS A 170 0.17 -25.62 -0.63
C LYS A 170 -0.37 -24.19 -0.60
N LEU A 171 0.48 -23.18 -0.82
CA LEU A 171 0.10 -21.76 -0.83
C LEU A 171 -0.87 -21.45 -1.97
N THR A 172 -0.60 -21.97 -3.17
CA THR A 172 -1.46 -21.73 -4.33
C THR A 172 -2.84 -22.37 -4.17
N ARG A 173 -2.89 -23.65 -3.80
CA ARG A 173 -4.17 -24.37 -3.64
C ARG A 173 -4.94 -23.94 -2.39
N GLY A 174 -4.24 -23.73 -1.28
CA GLY A 174 -4.86 -23.46 0.03
C GLY A 174 -5.25 -21.99 0.26
N TYR A 175 -4.54 -21.04 -0.35
CA TYR A 175 -4.77 -19.61 -0.10
C TYR A 175 -4.99 -18.81 -1.39
N LEU A 176 -4.03 -18.81 -2.32
CA LEU A 176 -4.07 -17.88 -3.46
C LEU A 176 -5.24 -18.16 -4.42
N ALA A 177 -5.47 -19.40 -4.82
CA ALA A 177 -6.53 -19.72 -5.77
C ALA A 177 -7.96 -19.41 -5.21
N PRO A 178 -8.29 -19.80 -3.96
CA PRO A 178 -9.54 -19.35 -3.34
C PRO A 178 -9.63 -17.82 -3.20
N TYR A 179 -8.54 -17.17 -2.77
CA TYR A 179 -8.50 -15.72 -2.60
C TYR A 179 -8.74 -14.97 -3.91
N ILE A 180 -8.02 -15.34 -4.98
CA ILE A 180 -8.15 -14.75 -6.31
C ILE A 180 -9.55 -14.98 -6.86
N ARG A 181 -10.14 -16.17 -6.66
CA ARG A 181 -11.50 -16.46 -7.11
C ARG A 181 -12.53 -15.59 -6.40
N HIS A 182 -12.39 -15.40 -5.09
CA HIS A 182 -13.34 -14.60 -4.30
C HIS A 182 -13.20 -13.09 -4.54
N HIS A 183 -11.98 -12.62 -4.83
CA HIS A 183 -11.65 -11.20 -5.02
C HIS A 183 -11.32 -10.85 -6.48
N ARG A 184 -11.78 -11.64 -7.45
CA ARG A 184 -11.39 -11.52 -8.86
C ARG A 184 -11.63 -10.11 -9.40
N ASP A 185 -12.84 -9.59 -9.21
CA ASP A 185 -13.22 -8.26 -9.70
C ASP A 185 -12.42 -7.18 -8.99
N GLN A 186 -12.19 -7.33 -7.69
CA GLN A 186 -11.39 -6.38 -6.93
C GLN A 186 -9.94 -6.31 -7.43
N LEU A 187 -9.31 -7.47 -7.60
CA LEU A 187 -7.95 -7.57 -8.10
C LEU A 187 -7.85 -7.02 -9.53
N SER A 188 -8.83 -7.29 -10.40
CA SER A 188 -8.79 -6.78 -11.77
C SER A 188 -8.85 -5.26 -11.83
N HIS A 189 -9.67 -4.61 -10.99
CA HIS A 189 -9.74 -3.14 -10.95
C HIS A 189 -8.47 -2.51 -10.41
N VAL A 190 -7.87 -3.08 -9.35
CA VAL A 190 -6.61 -2.57 -8.79
C VAL A 190 -5.47 -2.78 -9.78
N LEU A 191 -5.36 -3.95 -10.40
CA LEU A 191 -4.34 -4.22 -11.42
C LEU A 191 -4.47 -3.30 -12.63
N LEU A 192 -5.70 -3.04 -13.09
CA LEU A 192 -5.95 -2.11 -14.18
C LEU A 192 -5.57 -0.67 -13.80
N ALA A 193 -5.81 -0.25 -12.56
CA ALA A 193 -5.46 1.08 -12.06
C ALA A 193 -3.94 1.29 -11.92
N GLU A 194 -3.22 0.27 -11.44
CA GLU A 194 -1.75 0.27 -11.39
C GLU A 194 -1.16 0.26 -12.81
N THR A 195 -1.72 -0.57 -13.70
CA THR A 195 -1.30 -0.62 -15.11
C THR A 195 -1.54 0.72 -15.80
N SER A 196 -2.67 1.38 -15.55
CA SER A 196 -2.94 2.69 -16.14
C SER A 196 -2.00 3.77 -15.63
N LEU A 197 -1.51 3.69 -14.37
CA LEU A 197 -0.46 4.58 -13.85
C LEU A 197 0.88 4.39 -14.58
N ILE A 198 1.26 3.14 -14.86
CA ILE A 198 2.44 2.83 -15.67
C ILE A 198 2.28 3.40 -17.09
N VAL A 199 1.14 3.14 -17.73
CA VAL A 199 0.87 3.62 -19.10
C VAL A 199 0.84 5.15 -19.16
N THR A 200 0.16 5.83 -18.22
CA THR A 200 0.15 7.30 -18.11
C THR A 200 1.57 7.84 -18.06
N THR A 201 2.41 7.25 -17.20
CA THR A 201 3.80 7.65 -17.03
C THR A 201 4.59 7.50 -18.34
N LEU A 202 4.47 6.35 -19.01
CA LEU A 202 5.15 6.12 -20.29
C LEU A 202 4.69 7.12 -21.35
N LEU A 203 3.38 7.38 -21.46
CA LEU A 203 2.84 8.34 -22.42
C LEU A 203 3.34 9.76 -22.16
N VAL A 204 3.39 10.20 -20.90
CA VAL A 204 3.86 11.55 -20.54
C VAL A 204 5.32 11.76 -20.93
N PHE A 205 6.21 10.81 -20.64
CA PHE A 205 7.64 10.97 -20.90
C PHE A 205 8.08 10.60 -22.33
N GLN A 206 7.27 9.87 -23.08
CA GLN A 206 7.55 9.54 -24.48
C GLN A 206 6.90 10.51 -25.47
N SER A 207 5.92 11.29 -25.04
CA SER A 207 5.25 12.25 -25.92
C SER A 207 6.14 13.46 -26.17
N PRO A 208 6.33 13.89 -27.43
CA PRO A 208 7.03 15.13 -27.71
C PRO A 208 6.22 16.32 -27.14
N PRO A 209 6.90 17.37 -26.66
CA PRO A 209 6.21 18.57 -26.22
C PRO A 209 5.49 19.21 -27.40
N GLU A 210 4.22 19.52 -27.21
CA GLU A 210 3.35 20.13 -28.21
C GLU A 210 2.96 21.54 -27.75
N PHE A 211 2.84 22.49 -28.67
CA PHE A 211 2.41 23.83 -28.33
C PHE A 211 0.93 23.83 -27.93
N MET A 212 0.65 23.91 -26.63
CA MET A 212 -0.71 24.08 -26.11
C MET A 212 -1.08 25.55 -26.00
N PHE A 213 -2.19 25.93 -26.61
CA PHE A 213 -2.75 27.28 -26.46
C PHE A 213 -3.23 27.51 -25.01
N PRO A 214 -3.13 28.74 -24.47
CA PRO A 214 -3.61 29.05 -23.12
C PRO A 214 -5.08 28.65 -22.88
N ALA A 215 -5.93 28.79 -23.89
CA ALA A 215 -7.33 28.37 -23.83
C ALA A 215 -7.49 26.86 -23.61
N GLN A 216 -6.63 26.02 -24.22
CA GLN A 216 -6.65 24.57 -24.02
C GLN A 216 -6.25 24.20 -22.59
N LYS A 217 -5.22 24.87 -22.05
CA LYS A 217 -4.82 24.66 -20.65
C LYS A 217 -5.97 24.98 -19.68
N ASN A 218 -6.67 26.09 -19.91
CA ASN A 218 -7.83 26.47 -19.09
C ASN A 218 -8.97 25.45 -19.16
N ILE A 219 -9.22 24.85 -20.34
CA ILE A 219 -10.23 23.79 -20.50
C ILE A 219 -9.88 22.58 -19.64
N PHE A 220 -8.62 22.12 -19.69
CA PHE A 220 -8.17 20.98 -18.88
C PHE A 220 -8.20 21.29 -17.38
N THR A 221 -7.80 22.49 -16.97
CA THR A 221 -7.88 22.95 -15.58
C THR A 221 -9.32 22.97 -15.08
N LEU A 222 -10.25 23.47 -15.91
CA LEU A 222 -11.68 23.44 -15.59
C LEU A 222 -12.21 22.01 -15.50
N ALA A 223 -11.82 21.13 -16.44
CA ALA A 223 -12.24 19.73 -16.42
C ALA A 223 -11.76 19.01 -15.16
N PHE A 224 -10.50 19.21 -14.74
CA PHE A 224 -9.98 18.65 -13.49
C PHE A 224 -10.72 19.23 -12.27
N ALA A 225 -10.98 20.54 -12.24
CA ALA A 225 -11.76 21.16 -11.16
C ALA A 225 -13.18 20.58 -11.07
N VAL A 226 -13.84 20.33 -12.22
CA VAL A 226 -15.15 19.66 -12.27
C VAL A 226 -15.06 18.24 -11.69
N ILE A 227 -14.02 17.47 -12.00
CA ILE A 227 -13.78 16.15 -11.41
C ILE A 227 -13.68 16.26 -9.88
N CYS A 228 -12.92 17.21 -9.36
CA CYS A 228 -12.81 17.44 -7.91
C CYS A 228 -14.16 17.79 -7.28
N VAL A 229 -14.94 18.70 -7.88
CA VAL A 229 -16.27 19.09 -7.38
C VAL A 229 -17.24 17.90 -7.38
N LEU A 230 -17.27 17.12 -8.47
CA LEU A 230 -18.07 15.90 -8.54
C LEU A 230 -17.62 14.87 -7.49
N GLY A 231 -16.31 14.75 -7.24
CA GLY A 231 -15.75 13.93 -6.18
C GLY A 231 -16.20 14.36 -4.77
N ILE A 232 -16.23 15.67 -4.50
CA ILE A 232 -16.74 16.22 -3.24
C ILE A 232 -18.22 15.89 -3.07
N ILE A 233 -19.03 16.11 -4.11
CA ILE A 233 -20.47 15.79 -4.09
C ILE A 233 -20.67 14.29 -3.84
N ALA A 234 -19.92 13.42 -4.53
CA ALA A 234 -20.01 11.98 -4.34
C ALA A 234 -19.58 11.53 -2.93
N GLY A 235 -18.58 12.18 -2.33
CA GLY A 235 -18.09 11.87 -0.99
C GLY A 235 -18.99 12.33 0.14
N VAL A 236 -19.63 13.50 0.00
CA VAL A 236 -20.54 14.08 1.01
C VAL A 236 -21.97 13.55 0.86
N ALA A 237 -22.44 13.40 -0.38
CA ALA A 237 -23.81 13.03 -0.72
C ALA A 237 -23.84 11.88 -1.76
N PRO A 238 -23.39 10.67 -1.42
CA PRO A 238 -23.31 9.54 -2.36
C PRO A 238 -24.67 9.16 -2.98
N LYS A 239 -25.78 9.57 -2.35
CA LYS A 239 -27.15 9.40 -2.86
C LYS A 239 -27.39 10.08 -4.22
N TRP A 240 -26.60 11.09 -4.59
CA TRP A 240 -26.80 11.88 -5.82
C TRP A 240 -26.02 11.35 -7.02
N CYS A 241 -25.11 10.39 -6.83
CA CYS A 241 -24.31 9.78 -7.90
C CYS A 241 -24.80 8.40 -8.37
N SER A 242 -25.86 7.83 -7.79
CA SER A 242 -26.37 6.53 -8.24
C SER A 242 -27.27 6.66 -9.47
N LEU A 243 -26.65 6.72 -10.65
CA LEU A 243 -27.33 6.40 -11.90
C LEU A 243 -27.47 4.87 -11.99
N GLY A 244 -28.60 4.31 -11.51
CA GLY A 244 -29.09 3.05 -12.05
C GLY A 244 -29.36 1.85 -11.13
N GLU A 245 -29.08 1.87 -9.82
CA GLU A 245 -29.53 0.78 -8.92
C GLU A 245 -30.04 1.35 -7.59
N ARG A 246 -31.37 1.41 -7.46
CA ARG A 246 -32.06 1.66 -6.19
C ARG A 246 -31.93 0.42 -5.30
N SER A 247 -30.88 0.35 -4.50
CA SER A 247 -30.92 -0.45 -3.26
C SER A 247 -31.68 0.39 -2.22
N GLU A 248 -32.91 -0.04 -1.88
CA GLU A 248 -33.74 0.60 -0.86
C GLU A 248 -33.02 0.62 0.50
N ARG A 249 -32.41 1.76 0.84
CA ARG A 249 -31.88 2.05 2.18
C ARG A 249 -32.89 2.90 2.95
N ARG A 250 -33.75 2.26 3.75
CA ARG A 250 -34.50 2.93 4.82
C ARG A 250 -33.80 2.65 6.16
N GLY A 251 -33.19 3.69 6.71
CA GLY A 251 -32.56 3.70 8.03
C GLY A 251 -32.26 5.15 8.44
N VAL A 252 -32.62 5.47 9.69
CA VAL A 252 -32.76 6.80 10.30
C VAL A 252 -31.43 7.57 10.36
N ASP A 253 -31.53 8.89 10.13
CA ASP A 253 -30.59 9.99 10.39
C ASP A 253 -29.08 9.71 10.34
N GLY A 254 -28.46 10.20 9.25
CA GLY A 254 -27.09 10.70 9.27
C GLY A 254 -25.99 9.65 9.45
N VAL A 255 -25.33 9.29 8.34
CA VAL A 255 -24.16 8.38 8.23
C VAL A 255 -24.54 6.91 8.13
N ALA A 256 -24.79 6.45 6.90
CA ALA A 256 -25.20 5.07 6.62
C ALA A 256 -23.99 4.11 6.51
N GLY A 257 -23.48 3.67 7.68
CA GLY A 257 -23.03 2.29 7.89
C GLY A 257 -24.10 1.54 8.68
N HIS A 258 -24.29 0.24 8.45
CA HIS A 258 -25.35 -0.52 9.16
C HIS A 258 -25.05 -0.72 10.66
N HIS A 259 -23.79 -0.58 11.06
CA HIS A 259 -23.36 -0.49 12.46
C HIS A 259 -22.29 0.61 12.56
N PRO A 260 -22.65 1.86 12.91
CA PRO A 260 -21.65 2.92 13.12
C PRO A 260 -20.67 2.58 14.26
N ASP A 261 -21.06 1.68 15.17
CA ASP A 261 -20.32 1.33 16.39
C ASP A 261 -19.77 -0.11 16.42
N CYS A 262 -19.71 -0.81 15.29
CA CYS A 262 -19.14 -2.16 15.28
C CYS A 262 -17.63 -2.10 15.60
N GLY A 263 -17.19 -2.80 16.64
CA GLY A 263 -15.77 -2.88 17.06
C GLY A 263 -14.82 -3.48 16.01
N ARG A 264 -15.34 -3.97 14.87
CA ARG A 264 -14.56 -4.41 13.69
C ARG A 264 -14.35 -3.31 12.62
N PHE A 265 -14.93 -2.11 12.80
CA PHE A 265 -14.73 -0.93 11.95
C PHE A 265 -13.75 0.17 12.45
N PRO A 266 -12.94 0.01 13.52
CA PRO A 266 -12.25 1.14 14.16
C PRO A 266 -11.15 1.79 13.30
N GLY A 267 -10.76 1.16 12.19
CA GLY A 267 -9.81 1.70 11.20
C GLY A 267 -10.46 2.42 10.00
N HIS A 268 -11.79 2.45 9.91
CA HIS A 268 -12.52 3.01 8.76
C HIS A 268 -13.41 4.20 9.12
N THR A 269 -13.59 4.48 10.41
CA THR A 269 -14.38 5.60 10.92
C THR A 269 -13.52 6.57 11.73
N VAL A 270 -13.80 7.86 11.59
CA VAL A 270 -13.23 8.94 12.41
C VAL A 270 -14.37 9.58 13.18
N VAL A 271 -14.16 9.82 14.48
CA VAL A 271 -15.13 10.53 15.32
C VAL A 271 -14.72 11.99 15.38
N LEU A 272 -15.60 12.88 14.93
CA LEU A 272 -15.44 14.34 14.97
C LEU A 272 -16.67 14.93 15.63
N ASP A 273 -16.48 15.62 16.76
CA ASP A 273 -17.53 16.32 17.52
C ASP A 273 -18.86 15.54 17.58
N GLU A 274 -18.78 14.29 18.07
CA GLU A 274 -19.89 13.34 18.26
C GLU A 274 -20.48 12.67 17.00
N ARG A 275 -19.97 12.96 15.80
CA ARG A 275 -20.38 12.27 14.56
C ARG A 275 -19.34 11.28 14.07
N VAL A 276 -19.78 10.07 13.71
CA VAL A 276 -18.96 9.02 13.11
C VAL A 276 -18.94 9.21 11.60
N ILE A 277 -17.80 9.52 10.99
CA ILE A 277 -17.66 9.72 9.53
C ILE A 277 -16.69 8.73 8.90
N CYS A 278 -16.86 8.45 7.60
CA CYS A 278 -16.00 7.53 6.87
C CYS A 278 -14.63 8.15 6.57
N ALA A 279 -13.56 7.55 7.12
CA ALA A 279 -12.18 8.02 6.91
C ALA A 279 -11.81 8.13 5.42
N GLY A 280 -12.24 7.17 4.60
CA GLY A 280 -11.97 7.13 3.17
C GLY A 280 -12.65 8.25 2.39
N CYS A 281 -13.97 8.43 2.57
CA CYS A 281 -14.73 9.48 1.87
C CYS A 281 -14.27 10.86 2.31
N THR A 282 -14.07 11.06 3.62
CA THR A 282 -13.53 12.32 4.16
C THR A 282 -12.16 12.63 3.59
N GLY A 283 -11.27 11.62 3.47
CA GLY A 283 -9.96 11.79 2.85
C GLY A 283 -10.05 12.24 1.38
N LEU A 284 -10.92 11.60 0.58
CA LEU A 284 -11.14 11.99 -0.82
C LEU A 284 -11.67 13.43 -0.94
N VAL A 285 -12.63 13.83 -0.08
CA VAL A 285 -13.19 15.19 -0.04
C VAL A 285 -12.12 16.20 0.35
N MET A 286 -11.37 15.94 1.41
CA MET A 286 -10.25 16.78 1.87
C MET A 286 -9.22 16.97 0.76
N GLY A 287 -8.82 15.87 0.12
CA GLY A 287 -7.87 15.90 -0.99
C GLY A 287 -8.37 16.75 -2.16
N ALA A 288 -9.65 16.62 -2.54
CA ALA A 288 -10.25 17.43 -3.60
C ALA A 288 -10.32 18.92 -3.25
N LEU A 289 -10.60 19.28 -1.99
CA LEU A 289 -10.56 20.67 -1.52
C LEU A 289 -9.14 21.25 -1.61
N PHE A 290 -8.12 20.51 -1.17
CA PHE A 290 -6.73 20.93 -1.29
C PHE A 290 -6.30 21.09 -2.76
N SER A 291 -6.70 20.17 -3.63
CA SER A 291 -6.44 20.27 -5.07
C SER A 291 -7.08 21.50 -5.70
N LEU A 292 -8.34 21.82 -5.36
CA LEU A 292 -9.02 23.03 -5.82
C LEU A 292 -8.34 24.31 -5.33
N MET A 293 -7.93 24.33 -4.06
CA MET A 293 -7.17 25.45 -3.50
C MET A 293 -5.83 25.63 -4.22
N GLY A 294 -5.14 24.52 -4.50
CA GLY A 294 -3.91 24.49 -5.28
C GLY A 294 -4.09 25.07 -6.67
N LEU A 295 -5.08 24.59 -7.43
CA LEU A 295 -5.44 25.11 -8.76
C LEU A 295 -5.75 26.61 -8.73
N ALA A 296 -6.52 27.07 -7.73
CA ALA A 296 -6.89 28.48 -7.59
C ALA A 296 -5.69 29.38 -7.25
N SER A 297 -4.72 28.87 -6.49
CA SER A 297 -3.51 29.62 -6.12
C SER A 297 -2.54 29.79 -7.30
N GLY A 298 -2.53 28.84 -8.24
CA GLY A 298 -1.55 28.77 -9.33
C GLY A 298 -0.11 28.51 -8.85
N ILE A 299 0.10 28.24 -7.56
CA ILE A 299 1.43 28.01 -6.99
C ILE A 299 1.80 26.53 -7.16
N TYR A 300 2.84 26.28 -7.94
CA TYR A 300 3.45 24.97 -8.08
C TYR A 300 4.91 25.01 -7.61
N LEU A 301 5.21 24.26 -6.55
CA LEU A 301 6.49 24.36 -5.82
C LEU A 301 7.59 23.45 -6.36
N PHE A 302 7.26 22.53 -7.27
CA PHE A 302 8.19 21.52 -7.75
C PHE A 302 8.65 21.81 -9.18
N ASP A 303 9.80 21.26 -9.55
CA ASP A 303 10.09 21.02 -10.95
C ASP A 303 9.00 20.10 -11.55
N PRO A 304 8.52 20.31 -12.79
CA PRO A 304 7.43 19.51 -13.37
C PRO A 304 7.71 18.01 -13.36
N VAL A 305 8.94 17.59 -13.65
CA VAL A 305 9.31 16.17 -13.65
C VAL A 305 9.27 15.63 -12.22
N VAL A 306 9.86 16.36 -11.27
CA VAL A 306 9.87 15.95 -9.85
C VAL A 306 8.47 15.85 -9.29
N GLY A 307 7.62 16.85 -9.54
CA GLY A 307 6.25 16.83 -9.03
C GLY A 307 5.36 15.80 -9.73
N PHE A 308 5.60 15.47 -11.01
CA PHE A 308 4.94 14.32 -11.65
C PHE A 308 5.25 13.03 -10.89
N TRP A 309 6.54 12.77 -10.59
CA TRP A 309 6.97 11.57 -9.88
C TRP A 309 6.47 11.51 -8.45
N PHE A 310 6.50 12.65 -7.75
CA PHE A 310 5.94 12.77 -6.42
C PHE A 310 4.44 12.46 -6.44
N GLY A 311 3.70 13.02 -7.40
CA GLY A 311 2.28 12.74 -7.60
C GLY A 311 2.01 11.27 -7.92
N ALA A 312 2.78 10.67 -8.84
CA ALA A 312 2.66 9.26 -9.21
C ALA A 312 2.92 8.32 -8.02
N LEU A 313 3.89 8.64 -7.16
CA LEU A 313 4.15 7.90 -5.93
C LEU A 313 2.93 7.96 -4.99
N LEU A 314 2.38 9.15 -4.76
CA LEU A 314 1.20 9.31 -3.90
C LEU A 314 -0.03 8.57 -4.44
N VAL A 315 -0.25 8.61 -5.76
CA VAL A 315 -1.31 7.84 -6.44
C VAL A 315 -1.08 6.34 -6.28
N GLY A 316 0.14 5.85 -6.56
CA GLY A 316 0.49 4.43 -6.45
C GLY A 316 0.36 3.90 -5.02
N VAL A 317 0.83 4.63 -4.01
CA VAL A 317 0.61 4.27 -2.59
C VAL A 317 -0.89 4.25 -2.27
N GLY A 318 -1.64 5.23 -2.78
CA GLY A 318 -3.09 5.29 -2.63
C GLY A 318 -3.84 4.12 -3.28
N LEU A 319 -3.40 3.62 -4.43
CA LEU A 319 -3.98 2.44 -5.08
C LEU A 319 -3.59 1.15 -4.34
N ALA A 320 -2.32 1.04 -3.94
CA ALA A 320 -1.78 -0.11 -3.21
C ALA A 320 -2.28 -0.23 -1.75
N GLN A 321 -2.89 0.82 -1.18
CA GLN A 321 -3.33 0.84 0.22
C GLN A 321 -4.26 -0.33 0.60
N HIS A 322 -4.98 -0.92 -0.36
CA HIS A 322 -5.86 -2.06 -0.10
C HIS A 322 -5.09 -3.32 0.34
N PHE A 323 -3.85 -3.48 -0.12
CA PHE A 323 -3.05 -4.65 0.25
C PHE A 323 -2.49 -4.53 1.65
N ILE A 324 -2.32 -3.32 2.18
CA ILE A 324 -1.68 -3.06 3.48
C ILE A 324 -2.74 -2.68 4.50
N ASP A 325 -3.02 -3.59 5.45
CA ASP A 325 -3.88 -3.28 6.59
C ASP A 325 -3.07 -2.56 7.68
N LEU A 326 -3.18 -1.22 7.69
CA LEU A 326 -2.47 -0.34 8.63
C LEU A 326 -3.25 -0.11 9.93
N GLY A 327 -4.49 -0.62 10.03
CA GLY A 327 -5.30 -0.63 11.26
C GLY A 327 -5.68 0.72 11.86
N SER A 328 -5.37 1.85 11.20
CA SER A 328 -5.57 3.21 11.73
C SER A 328 -6.42 4.08 10.79
N SER A 329 -7.53 4.61 11.31
CA SER A 329 -8.42 5.52 10.57
C SER A 329 -7.72 6.78 10.07
N TRP A 330 -6.80 7.34 10.87
CA TRP A 330 -6.04 8.54 10.49
C TRP A 330 -5.08 8.27 9.34
N VAL A 331 -4.50 7.08 9.31
CA VAL A 331 -3.63 6.65 8.20
C VAL A 331 -4.47 6.44 6.95
N HIS A 332 -5.60 5.75 7.05
CA HIS A 332 -6.53 5.62 5.92
C HIS A 332 -7.01 6.97 5.38
N LEU A 333 -7.40 7.90 6.26
CA LEU A 333 -7.79 9.25 5.86
C LEU A 333 -6.64 9.94 5.12
N SER A 334 -5.44 9.96 5.71
CA SER A 334 -4.26 10.61 5.15
C SER A 334 -3.89 10.05 3.77
N LEU A 335 -3.90 8.72 3.60
CA LEU A 335 -3.60 8.08 2.33
C LEU A 335 -4.61 8.43 1.23
N ASN A 336 -5.91 8.54 1.56
CA ASN A 336 -6.92 8.95 0.58
C ASN A 336 -6.84 10.45 0.25
N THR A 337 -6.48 11.31 1.21
CA THR A 337 -6.18 12.72 0.96
C THR A 337 -4.99 12.88 0.02
N LEU A 338 -3.87 12.19 0.33
CA LEU A 338 -2.65 12.25 -0.45
C LEU A 338 -2.81 11.66 -1.85
N PHE A 339 -3.66 10.63 -2.02
CA PHE A 339 -3.98 10.08 -3.34
C PHE A 339 -4.55 11.14 -4.29
N VAL A 340 -5.51 11.96 -3.85
CA VAL A 340 -6.11 13.01 -4.69
C VAL A 340 -5.14 14.17 -4.92
N ILE A 341 -4.39 14.56 -3.89
CA ILE A 341 -3.33 15.57 -4.01
C ILE A 341 -2.26 15.09 -5.01
N GLY A 342 -1.94 13.79 -5.01
CA GLY A 342 -1.02 13.18 -5.96
C GLY A 342 -1.49 13.31 -7.41
N ALA A 343 -2.77 13.03 -7.67
CA ALA A 343 -3.37 13.23 -8.98
C ALA A 343 -3.31 14.71 -9.42
N TRP A 344 -3.49 15.66 -8.49
CA TRP A 344 -3.31 17.09 -8.78
C TRP A 344 -1.86 17.46 -9.12
N PHE A 345 -0.87 16.94 -8.38
CA PHE A 345 0.54 17.16 -8.74
C PHE A 345 0.88 16.61 -10.12
N MET A 346 0.39 15.41 -10.46
CA MET A 346 0.56 14.86 -11.81
C MET A 346 -0.12 15.74 -12.87
N PHE A 347 -1.32 16.25 -12.58
CA PHE A 347 -2.05 17.14 -13.48
C PHE A 347 -1.28 18.42 -13.78
N GLU A 348 -0.84 19.16 -12.76
CA GLU A 348 -0.07 20.40 -12.95
C GLU A 348 1.24 20.14 -13.69
N ALA A 349 1.93 19.07 -13.35
CA ALA A 349 3.15 18.66 -14.05
C ALA A 349 2.90 18.46 -15.55
N ILE A 350 1.85 17.72 -15.92
CA ILE A 350 1.43 17.48 -17.31
C ILE A 350 1.18 18.80 -18.05
N GLN A 351 0.51 19.75 -17.41
CA GLN A 351 0.20 21.07 -17.98
C GLN A 351 1.45 21.94 -18.16
N LEU A 352 2.43 21.84 -17.26
CA LEU A 352 3.70 22.55 -17.33
C LEU A 352 4.67 21.92 -18.35
N MET A 353 4.64 20.59 -18.50
CA MET A 353 5.46 19.86 -19.48
C MET A 353 4.98 20.01 -20.93
N ASN A 354 3.80 20.59 -21.16
CA ASN A 354 3.20 20.78 -22.49
C ASN A 354 3.11 19.46 -23.28
N VAL A 355 2.67 18.38 -22.64
CA VAL A 355 2.45 17.10 -23.34
C VAL A 355 1.29 17.19 -24.33
N SER A 356 1.18 16.19 -25.22
CA SER A 356 0.14 16.22 -26.27
C SER A 356 -1.28 16.27 -25.70
N PHE A 357 -2.18 16.87 -26.47
CA PHE A 357 -3.60 16.98 -26.14
C PHE A 357 -4.24 15.64 -25.74
N TRP A 358 -3.87 14.56 -26.44
CA TRP A 358 -4.41 13.23 -26.21
C TRP A 358 -3.95 12.63 -24.88
N VAL A 359 -2.72 12.93 -24.45
CA VAL A 359 -2.20 12.49 -23.15
C VAL A 359 -2.95 13.16 -22.01
N SER A 360 -3.24 14.46 -22.13
CA SER A 360 -4.03 15.19 -21.13
C SER A 360 -5.46 14.64 -21.01
N ILE A 361 -6.13 14.33 -22.13
CA ILE A 361 -7.44 13.66 -22.13
C ILE A 361 -7.36 12.30 -21.46
N TYR A 362 -6.38 11.48 -21.86
CA TYR A 362 -6.18 10.16 -21.29
C TYR A 362 -5.96 10.22 -19.78
N PHE A 363 -5.12 11.16 -19.32
CA PHE A 363 -4.87 11.38 -17.90
C PHE A 363 -6.14 11.73 -17.11
N LEU A 364 -6.99 12.62 -17.63
CA LEU A 364 -8.27 12.96 -16.99
C LEU A 364 -9.20 11.75 -16.90
N ALA A 365 -9.31 10.97 -17.98
CA ALA A 365 -10.13 9.76 -18.02
C ALA A 365 -9.63 8.72 -17.00
N VAL A 366 -8.31 8.51 -16.94
CA VAL A 366 -7.68 7.60 -15.99
C VAL A 366 -7.82 8.10 -14.55
N THR A 367 -7.80 9.42 -14.30
CA THR A 367 -8.06 9.99 -12.98
C THR A 367 -9.46 9.65 -12.47
N VAL A 368 -10.48 9.77 -13.33
CA VAL A 368 -11.86 9.34 -13.00
C VAL A 368 -11.90 7.84 -12.70
N PHE A 369 -11.20 7.03 -13.51
CA PHE A 369 -11.10 5.59 -13.29
C PHE A 369 -10.40 5.25 -11.96
N TRP A 370 -9.33 5.94 -11.58
CA TRP A 370 -8.66 5.73 -10.30
C TRP A 370 -9.56 6.05 -9.11
N ILE A 371 -10.31 7.16 -9.17
CA ILE A 371 -11.31 7.50 -8.14
C ILE A 371 -12.37 6.40 -8.04
N TYR A 372 -12.89 5.93 -9.18
CA TYR A 372 -13.86 4.83 -9.22
C TYR A 372 -13.30 3.54 -8.60
N ALA A 373 -12.10 3.12 -9.04
CA ALA A 373 -11.43 1.92 -8.54
C ALA A 373 -11.20 2.01 -7.02
N ARG A 374 -10.83 3.19 -6.53
CA ARG A 374 -10.63 3.44 -5.10
C ARG A 374 -11.92 3.34 -4.30
N ILE A 375 -13.00 3.95 -4.78
CA ILE A 375 -14.32 3.87 -4.14
C ILE A 375 -14.80 2.41 -4.10
N ARG A 376 -14.69 1.67 -5.21
CA ARG A 376 -15.04 0.24 -5.27
C ARG A 376 -14.19 -0.61 -4.32
N ALA A 377 -12.88 -0.40 -4.27
CA ALA A 377 -11.99 -1.07 -3.34
C ALA A 377 -12.37 -0.84 -1.87
N SER A 378 -12.76 0.38 -1.51
CA SER A 378 -13.26 0.69 -0.18
C SER A 378 -14.59 -0.04 0.12
N GLN A 379 -15.53 -0.04 -0.83
CA GLN A 379 -16.82 -0.72 -0.68
C GLN A 379 -16.67 -2.22 -0.47
N TRP A 380 -15.81 -2.90 -1.24
CA TRP A 380 -15.56 -4.33 -1.06
C TRP A 380 -14.97 -4.65 0.31
N THR A 381 -14.04 -3.81 0.80
CA THR A 381 -13.49 -3.95 2.15
C THR A 381 -14.60 -3.86 3.20
N HIS A 382 -15.51 -2.89 3.07
CA HIS A 382 -16.66 -2.74 3.96
C HIS A 382 -17.59 -3.97 3.91
N VAL A 383 -17.94 -4.45 2.71
CA VAL A 383 -18.79 -5.64 2.54
C VAL A 383 -18.11 -6.88 3.15
N GLY A 384 -16.80 -7.03 3.00
CA GLY A 384 -16.03 -8.10 3.60
C GLY A 384 -16.09 -8.08 5.13
N VAL A 385 -15.91 -6.91 5.75
CA VAL A 385 -16.06 -6.76 7.21
C VAL A 385 -17.48 -7.10 7.66
N CYS A 386 -18.51 -6.65 6.93
CA CYS A 386 -19.90 -6.96 7.26
C CYS A 386 -20.22 -8.47 7.14
N ARG A 387 -19.76 -9.15 6.09
CA ARG A 387 -19.99 -10.60 5.90
C ARG A 387 -19.34 -11.46 6.97
N GLY A 388 -18.26 -10.98 7.59
CA GLY A 388 -17.61 -11.67 8.69
C GLY A 388 -18.32 -11.48 10.04
N CYS A 389 -19.30 -10.57 10.15
CA CYS A 389 -19.98 -10.26 11.40
C CYS A 389 -20.93 -11.38 11.82
N ASP A 390 -20.90 -11.74 13.11
CA ASP A 390 -21.76 -12.79 13.68
C ASP A 390 -23.16 -12.27 14.07
N GLU A 391 -23.40 -10.96 13.92
CA GLU A 391 -24.69 -10.30 14.17
C GLU A 391 -25.63 -10.45 12.96
N ASP A 392 -26.92 -10.73 13.23
CA ASP A 392 -27.94 -10.91 12.20
C ASP A 392 -28.11 -9.65 11.33
N CYS A 393 -27.74 -9.77 10.05
CA CYS A 393 -27.85 -8.66 9.11
C CYS A 393 -29.30 -8.50 8.64
N MET A 394 -29.97 -7.41 9.06
CA MET A 394 -31.34 -7.09 8.60
C MET A 394 -31.43 -6.71 7.11
N LEU A 395 -30.30 -6.52 6.41
CA LEU A 395 -30.28 -6.35 4.95
C LEU A 395 -29.65 -7.58 4.28
N ARG A 396 -30.49 -8.41 3.66
CA ARG A 396 -30.03 -9.45 2.74
C ARG A 396 -29.38 -8.78 1.52
N PHE A 397 -28.05 -8.84 1.44
CA PHE A 397 -27.33 -8.60 0.19
C PHE A 397 -27.62 -9.79 -0.74
N GLN A 398 -28.53 -9.61 -1.70
CA GLN A 398 -28.66 -10.54 -2.84
C GLN A 398 -27.55 -10.29 -3.85
#